data_AF-A0A645HEQ3-F1
#
_entry.id   AF-A0A645HEQ3-F1
#
_cell.length_a   1.000
_cell.length_b   1.000
_cell.length_c   1.000
_cell.angle_alpha   90.00
_cell.angle_beta   90.00
_cell.angle_gamma   90.00
#
_symmetry.space_group_name_H-M   'P 1'
#
loop_
_entity.id
_entity.type
_entity.pdbx_description
1 polymer ?
#
loop_
_entity_poly.entity_id
_entity_poly.type
_entity_poly.pdbx_seq_one_letter_code
_entity_poly.pdbx_strand_id
1 'polypeptide(L)'
;MEAYAKALEYFDGQLPAFGEAMGPNDLLIITADHGCDPTWPGTDHTREYIPILAYSKGMTGAVNLGTRKTFADIGSTVFEYITGTPWKTGTSFLHDLNLAGKKD
;
A
#
# COMPACT_ATOMS: atom_id res chain seq x y z
N MET A 1 -20.70 5.78 -11.54
CA MET A 1 -19.97 4.52 -11.78
C MET A 1 -18.91 4.64 -12.89
N GLU A 2 -19.29 4.96 -14.13
CA GLU A 2 -18.36 4.91 -15.29
C GLU A 2 -17.10 5.76 -15.12
N ALA A 3 -17.22 6.99 -14.61
CA ALA A 3 -16.07 7.87 -14.41
C ALA A 3 -15.10 7.33 -13.35
N TYR A 4 -15.62 6.70 -12.28
CA TYR A 4 -14.79 6.10 -11.24
C TYR A 4 -14.02 4.89 -11.80
N ALA A 5 -14.70 4.00 -12.53
CA ALA A 5 -14.06 2.87 -13.18
C ALA A 5 -12.98 3.31 -14.19
N LYS A 6 -13.29 4.28 -15.06
CA LYS A 6 -12.32 4.83 -16.03
C LYS A 6 -11.09 5.47 -15.35
N ALA A 7 -11.27 6.13 -14.20
CA ALA A 7 -10.16 6.68 -13.44
C ALA A 7 -9.26 5.57 -12.85
N LEU A 8 -9.86 4.48 -12.35
CA LEU A 8 -9.11 3.32 -11.87
C LEU A 8 -8.37 2.61 -13.00
N GLU A 9 -9.01 2.40 -14.16
CA GLU A 9 -8.37 1.83 -15.36
C GLU A 9 -7.21 2.69 -15.87
N TYR A 10 -7.39 4.01 -15.87
CA TYR A 10 -6.33 4.95 -16.23
C TYR A 10 -5.13 4.82 -15.27
N PHE A 11 -5.39 4.78 -13.96
CA PHE A 11 -4.34 4.61 -12.95
C PHE A 11 -3.63 3.26 -13.08
N ASP A 12 -4.37 2.17 -13.27
CA ASP A 12 -3.82 0.83 -13.50
C ASP A 12 -2.87 0.82 -14.70
N GLY A 13 -3.23 1.50 -15.79
CA GLY A 13 -2.38 1.67 -16.96
C GLY A 13 -1.06 2.42 -16.70
N GLN A 14 -0.93 3.15 -15.59
CA GLN A 14 0.33 3.81 -15.20
C GLN A 14 1.26 2.91 -14.37
N LEU A 15 0.75 1.80 -13.79
CA LEU A 15 1.53 0.93 -12.91
C LEU A 15 2.81 0.37 -13.53
N PRO A 16 2.85 -0.04 -14.82
CA PRO A 16 4.09 -0.48 -15.46
C PRO A 16 5.19 0.59 -15.43
N ALA A 17 4.84 1.85 -15.69
CA ALA A 17 5.81 2.95 -15.69
C ALA A 17 6.39 3.22 -14.29
N PHE A 18 5.58 3.11 -13.23
CA PHE A 18 6.09 3.17 -11.86
C PHE A 18 7.09 2.04 -11.60
N GLY A 19 6.72 0.80 -11.95
CA GLY A 19 7.59 -0.36 -11.78
C GLY A 19 8.92 -0.23 -12.52
N GLU A 20 8.92 0.28 -13.75
CA GLU A 20 10.14 0.53 -14.52
C GLU A 20 11.04 1.58 -13.85
N ALA A 21 10.45 2.68 -13.39
CA ALA A 21 11.18 3.80 -12.77
C ALA A 21 11.78 3.51 -11.39
N MET A 22 11.28 2.48 -10.69
CA MET A 22 11.76 2.14 -9.33
C MET A 22 13.22 1.67 -9.30
N GLY A 23 13.98 2.14 -8.32
CA GLY A 23 15.28 1.60 -7.97
C GLY A 23 15.20 0.21 -7.29
N PRO A 24 16.34 -0.48 -7.12
CA PRO A 24 16.39 -1.79 -6.47
C PRO A 24 15.99 -1.75 -4.98
N ASN A 25 16.12 -0.59 -4.33
CA ASN A 25 15.81 -0.37 -2.93
C ASN A 25 14.59 0.54 -2.73
N ASP A 26 13.70 0.65 -3.72
CA ASP A 26 12.46 1.40 -3.58
C ASP A 26 11.35 0.49 -3.06
N LEU A 27 10.48 1.06 -2.23
CA LEU A 27 9.26 0.43 -1.75
C LEU A 27 8.07 1.29 -2.18
N LEU A 28 7.18 0.71 -2.98
CA LEU A 28 5.91 1.29 -3.38
C LEU A 28 4.81 0.72 -2.48
N ILE A 29 4.01 1.60 -1.87
CA ILE A 29 2.78 1.22 -1.16
C ILE A 29 1.61 1.99 -1.77
N ILE A 30 0.61 1.26 -2.26
CA ILE A 30 -0.66 1.81 -2.79
C ILE A 30 -1.77 1.48 -1.80
N THR A 31 -2.55 2.49 -1.44
CA THR A 31 -3.63 2.38 -0.46
C THR A 31 -4.70 3.45 -0.67
N ALA A 32 -5.73 3.47 0.18
CA ALA A 32 -6.75 4.53 0.24
C ALA A 32 -6.89 5.01 1.70
N ASP A 33 -7.79 5.94 1.98
CA ASP A 33 -8.06 6.46 3.33
C ASP A 33 -9.50 6.21 3.78
N HIS A 34 -10.43 6.00 2.85
CA HIS A 34 -11.81 5.59 3.13
C HIS A 34 -12.47 5.00 1.88
N GLY A 35 -13.74 4.61 2.01
CA GLY A 35 -14.61 4.30 0.89
C GLY A 35 -15.32 5.55 0.37
N CYS A 36 -15.73 5.53 -0.89
CA CYS A 36 -16.61 6.53 -1.47
C CYS A 36 -17.48 5.87 -2.54
N ASP A 37 -18.29 4.91 -2.11
CA ASP A 37 -19.06 4.04 -3.01
C ASP A 37 -19.99 4.90 -3.92
N PRO A 38 -19.76 4.91 -5.26
CA PRO A 38 -20.54 5.72 -6.20
C PRO A 38 -21.98 5.20 -6.41
N THR A 39 -22.35 4.11 -5.76
CA THR A 39 -23.71 3.55 -5.72
C THR A 39 -24.42 3.80 -4.40
N TRP A 40 -23.70 4.33 -3.40
CA TRP A 40 -24.25 4.63 -2.08
C TRP A 40 -25.23 5.81 -2.14
N PRO A 41 -26.37 5.74 -1.42
CA PRO A 41 -27.27 6.88 -1.34
C PRO A 41 -26.63 8.05 -0.59
N GLY A 42 -26.64 9.24 -1.19
CA GLY A 42 -26.07 10.46 -0.63
C GLY A 42 -24.81 10.89 -1.36
N THR A 43 -23.98 11.69 -0.69
CA THR A 43 -22.75 12.28 -1.27
C THR A 43 -21.56 12.25 -0.31
N ASP A 44 -21.72 11.63 0.86
CA ASP A 44 -20.68 11.52 1.88
C ASP A 44 -19.89 10.22 1.71
N HIS A 45 -18.75 10.13 2.38
CA HIS A 45 -17.89 8.94 2.37
C HIS A 45 -18.56 7.72 3.00
N THR A 46 -18.11 6.54 2.59
CA THR A 46 -18.50 5.25 3.17
C THR A 46 -17.39 4.70 4.06
N ARG A 47 -17.79 4.06 5.17
CA ARG A 47 -16.84 3.47 6.12
C ARG A 47 -16.44 2.06 5.66
N GLU A 48 -15.36 1.99 4.90
CA GLU A 48 -14.87 0.75 4.29
C GLU A 48 -13.45 0.39 4.76
N TYR A 49 -13.07 -0.87 4.60
CA TYR A 49 -11.67 -1.26 4.63
C TYR A 49 -10.97 -0.72 3.38
N ILE A 50 -9.70 -0.32 3.54
CA ILE A 50 -8.85 0.14 2.44
C ILE A 50 -7.95 -1.00 1.94
N PRO A 51 -7.58 -1.03 0.64
CA PRO A 51 -6.57 -1.97 0.16
C PRO A 51 -5.18 -1.56 0.63
N ILE A 52 -4.28 -2.53 0.78
CA ILE A 52 -2.83 -2.28 0.94
C ILE A 52 -2.12 -3.19 -0.05
N LEU A 53 -1.44 -2.58 -1.02
CA LEU A 53 -0.55 -3.26 -1.96
C LEU A 53 0.87 -2.72 -1.72
N ALA A 54 1.81 -3.60 -1.41
CA ALA A 54 3.21 -3.27 -1.23
C ALA A 54 4.06 -4.00 -2.28
N TYR A 55 4.95 -3.26 -2.93
CA TYR A 55 5.81 -3.78 -3.99
C TYR A 55 7.23 -3.22 -3.89
N SER A 56 8.22 -4.08 -4.13
CA SER A 56 9.60 -3.70 -4.35
C SER A 56 10.24 -4.66 -5.34
N LYS A 57 11.20 -4.17 -6.16
CA LYS A 57 11.99 -5.01 -7.07
C LYS A 57 12.79 -6.09 -6.32
N GLY A 58 13.11 -5.85 -5.05
CA GLY A 58 13.85 -6.78 -4.20
C GLY A 58 12.98 -7.87 -3.55
N MET A 59 11.66 -7.89 -3.74
CA MET A 59 10.80 -8.93 -3.14
C MET A 59 11.11 -10.30 -3.75
N THR A 60 11.25 -11.32 -2.90
CA THR A 60 11.48 -12.71 -3.34
C THR A 60 10.20 -13.51 -3.54
N GLY A 61 9.05 -12.95 -3.13
CA GLY A 61 7.74 -13.56 -3.32
C GLY A 61 6.63 -12.70 -2.74
N ALA A 62 5.40 -12.91 -3.22
CA ALA A 62 4.22 -12.25 -2.67
C ALA A 62 3.82 -12.87 -1.32
N VAL A 63 3.28 -12.04 -0.43
CA VAL A 63 2.72 -12.47 0.86
C VAL A 63 1.31 -11.91 1.03
N ASN A 64 0.51 -12.60 1.83
CA ASN A 64 -0.75 -12.06 2.32
C ASN A 64 -0.49 -11.33 3.64
N LEU A 65 -0.61 -9.99 3.63
CA LEU A 65 -0.44 -9.15 4.82
C LEU A 65 -1.57 -9.28 5.85
N GLY A 66 -2.64 -9.99 5.48
CA GLY A 66 -3.87 -10.09 6.26
C GLY A 66 -4.57 -8.74 6.41
N THR A 67 -5.58 -8.70 7.27
CA THR A 67 -6.24 -7.46 7.66
C THR A 67 -5.40 -6.72 8.69
N ARG A 68 -5.07 -5.45 8.42
CA ARG A 68 -4.36 -4.59 9.36
C ARG A 68 -5.31 -3.94 10.36
N LYS A 69 -4.83 -3.72 11.58
CA LYS A 69 -5.67 -3.20 12.68
C LYS A 69 -5.94 -1.70 12.55
N THR A 70 -5.04 -0.98 11.89
CA THR A 70 -5.09 0.48 11.76
C THR A 70 -4.29 0.95 10.56
N PHE A 71 -4.64 2.10 9.99
CA PHE A 71 -3.87 2.74 8.92
C PHE A 71 -2.45 3.11 9.39
N ALA A 72 -2.26 3.30 10.70
CA ALA A 72 -0.96 3.61 11.27
C ALA A 72 0.07 2.49 11.03
N ASP A 73 -0.34 1.26 10.70
CA ASP A 73 0.58 0.18 10.31
C ASP A 73 1.38 0.55 9.05
N ILE A 74 0.77 1.29 8.11
CA ILE A 74 1.45 1.79 6.90
C ILE A 74 2.52 2.81 7.29
N GLY A 75 2.15 3.79 8.11
CA GLY A 75 3.09 4.81 8.59
C GLY A 75 4.24 4.22 9.42
N SER A 76 3.94 3.24 10.27
CA SER A 76 4.95 2.50 11.05
C SER A 76 5.93 1.77 10.13
N THR A 77 5.42 1.10 9.08
CA THR A 77 6.24 0.42 8.07
C THR A 77 7.13 1.37 7.29
N VAL A 78 6.60 2.51 6.82
CA VAL A 78 7.37 3.53 6.09
C VAL A 78 8.46 4.13 6.97
N PHE A 79 8.15 4.44 8.23
CA PHE A 79 9.13 4.97 9.18
C PHE A 79 10.26 3.99 9.44
N GLU A 80 9.94 2.72 9.68
CA GLU A 80 10.94 1.66 9.86
C GLU A 80 11.75 1.44 8.58
N TYR A 81 11.13 1.53 7.40
CA TYR A 81 11.83 1.37 6.13
C TYR A 81 12.93 2.42 5.94
N ILE A 82 12.62 3.68 6.26
CA ILE A 82 13.51 4.83 6.05
C ILE A 82 14.56 4.94 7.16
N THR A 83 14.17 4.72 8.41
CA THR A 83 15.03 4.99 9.58
C THR A 83 15.72 3.76 10.15
N GLY A 84 15.22 2.55 9.85
CA GLY A 84 15.65 1.31 10.49
C GLY A 84 15.21 1.17 11.95
N THR A 85 14.29 2.01 12.43
CA THR A 85 13.82 1.98 13.83
C THR A 85 12.28 1.94 13.90
N PRO A 86 11.70 1.35 14.96
CA PRO A 86 10.25 1.24 15.08
C PRO A 86 9.60 2.60 15.40
N TRP A 87 8.37 2.79 14.91
CA TRP A 87 7.52 3.92 15.29
C TRP A 87 6.58 3.55 16.44
N LYS A 88 6.17 4.55 17.22
CA LYS A 88 5.35 4.37 18.42
C LYS A 88 3.86 4.05 18.17
N THR A 89 3.37 4.14 16.94
CA THR A 89 1.94 3.97 16.63
C THR A 89 1.77 3.12 15.38
N GLY A 90 0.89 2.12 15.47
CA GLY A 90 0.75 1.08 14.44
C GLY A 90 1.82 0.00 14.56
N THR A 91 1.56 -1.14 13.93
CA THR A 91 2.46 -2.29 13.86
C THR A 91 2.98 -2.42 12.45
N SER A 92 4.28 -2.14 12.27
CA SER A 92 4.98 -2.31 11.01
C SER A 92 4.81 -3.75 10.48
N PHE A 93 4.68 -3.87 9.17
CA PHE A 93 4.68 -5.14 8.43
C PHE A 93 5.91 -5.27 7.54
N LEU A 94 6.96 -4.48 7.77
CA LEU A 94 8.16 -4.48 6.93
C LEU A 94 8.81 -5.86 6.84
N HIS A 95 8.89 -6.56 7.97
CA HIS A 95 9.45 -7.92 8.04
C HIS A 95 8.64 -8.96 7.26
N ASP A 96 7.36 -8.69 6.97
CA ASP A 96 6.50 -9.59 6.20
C ASP A 96 6.79 -9.49 4.68
N LEU A 97 7.46 -8.43 4.21
CA LEU A 97 7.59 -8.11 2.77
C LEU A 97 8.62 -8.95 1.99
N ASN A 98 9.24 -9.99 2.58
CA ASN A 98 10.17 -10.90 1.89
C ASN A 98 11.26 -10.20 1.04
N LEU A 99 11.78 -9.06 1.51
CA LEU A 99 12.78 -8.26 0.80
C LEU A 99 14.15 -8.97 0.83
N ALA A 100 14.75 -9.18 -0.34
CA ALA A 100 16.10 -9.69 -0.46
C ALA A 100 17.10 -8.69 0.15
N GLY A 101 17.91 -9.14 1.11
CA GLY A 101 19.11 -8.40 1.54
C GLY A 101 19.00 -7.56 2.82
N LYS A 102 17.87 -7.53 3.53
CA LYS A 102 17.87 -7.13 4.95
C LYS A 102 18.09 -8.37 5.81
N LYS A 103 19.34 -8.81 5.92
CA LYS A 103 19.77 -9.63 7.06
C LYS A 103 19.82 -8.70 8.26
N ASP A 104 19.30 -9.18 9.38
CA ASP A 104 19.51 -8.61 10.71
C ASP A 104 20.99 -8.25 10.97
#